data_AF-A0A8B8NE51-F1
#
_entry.id   AF-A0A8B8NE51-F1
#
_cell.length_a   1.000
_cell.length_b   1.000
_cell.length_c   1.000
_cell.angle_alpha   90.00
_cell.angle_beta   90.00
_cell.angle_gamma   90.00
#
_symmetry.space_group_name_H-M   'P 1'
#
loop_
_entity.id
_entity.type
_entity.pdbx_description
1 polymer ?
#
loop_
_entity_poly.entity_id
_entity_poly.type
_entity_poly.pdbx_seq_one_letter_code
_entity_poly.pdbx_strand_id
1 'polypeptide(L)'
;NGAEIVFNPSATVGELSEPMWPIEARNAAIANSYFVGSINRVGTETFPNPFTSGDGKPQHIDFGHFYGSSHFSAPDASCTPSLSRHRDGLLISDMDLNLCRQLKDKWGFRMTSRYNLYADLLAQYLKPDFEPQVISDPLLHKKSS
;
A
#
# COMPACT_ATOMS: atom_id res chain seq x y z
N ASN A 1 -2.59 -17.50 -1.36
CA ASN A 1 -1.28 -18.11 -1.70
C ASN A 1 -0.36 -18.40 -0.51
N GLY A 2 -0.75 -18.12 0.74
CA GLY A 2 -0.01 -18.64 1.91
C GLY A 2 1.31 -17.94 2.24
N ALA A 3 1.57 -16.73 1.74
CA ALA A 3 2.80 -16.00 2.04
C ALA A 3 2.94 -15.68 3.54
N GLU A 4 4.17 -15.79 4.04
CA GLU A 4 4.55 -15.41 5.42
C GLU A 4 5.39 -14.13 5.45
N ILE A 5 6.07 -13.82 4.34
CA ILE A 5 6.78 -12.56 4.10
C ILE A 5 6.41 -12.09 2.69
N VAL A 6 6.13 -10.80 2.52
CA VAL A 6 6.08 -10.14 1.21
C VAL A 6 7.02 -8.96 1.16
N PHE A 7 7.94 -8.99 0.20
CA PHE A 7 8.82 -7.88 -0.08
C PHE A 7 8.15 -6.91 -1.06
N ASN A 8 8.26 -5.62 -0.78
CA ASN A 8 7.77 -4.54 -1.59
C ASN A 8 8.94 -3.62 -2.00
N PRO A 9 9.68 -3.99 -3.06
CA PRO A 9 10.68 -3.12 -3.66
C PRO A 9 10.01 -1.97 -4.43
N SER A 10 10.45 -0.75 -4.15
CA SER A 10 9.84 0.49 -4.62
C SER A 10 10.89 1.52 -5.03
N ALA A 11 10.46 2.48 -5.86
CA ALA A 11 11.25 3.65 -6.26
C ALA A 11 10.30 4.85 -6.36
N THR A 12 10.07 5.52 -5.24
CA THR A 12 9.09 6.61 -5.11
C THR A 12 9.72 7.87 -4.52
N VAL A 13 9.21 9.03 -4.92
CA VAL A 13 9.75 10.36 -4.58
C VAL A 13 8.79 11.18 -3.69
N GLY A 14 9.36 12.12 -2.94
CA GLY A 14 8.81 12.57 -1.66
C GLY A 14 7.49 13.36 -1.65
N GLU A 15 7.19 14.21 -2.63
CA GLU A 15 6.12 15.21 -2.45
C GLU A 15 4.72 14.64 -2.21
N LEU A 16 4.34 13.56 -2.91
CA LEU A 16 3.01 12.96 -2.76
C LEU A 16 3.06 11.61 -2.05
N SER A 17 4.11 10.82 -2.26
CA SER A 17 4.12 9.41 -1.87
C SER A 17 4.62 9.15 -0.45
N GLU A 18 5.48 10.02 0.09
CA GLU A 18 6.11 9.79 1.39
C GLU A 18 5.13 9.71 2.56
N PRO A 19 4.05 10.52 2.63
CA PRO A 19 3.05 10.40 3.69
C PRO A 19 2.33 9.04 3.73
N MET A 20 2.25 8.31 2.61
CA MET A 20 1.61 7.00 2.52
C MET A 20 2.57 5.86 2.91
N TRP A 21 3.88 6.09 2.83
CA TRP A 21 4.91 5.09 3.09
C TRP A 21 4.81 4.35 4.43
N PRO A 22 4.54 5.00 5.58
CA PRO A 22 4.38 4.30 6.85
C PRO A 22 3.01 3.63 7.03
N ILE A 23 2.10 3.76 6.07
CA ILE A 23 0.69 3.36 6.18
C ILE A 23 0.43 2.06 5.40
N GLU A 24 0.71 2.05 4.10
CA GLU A 24 0.19 1.02 3.18
C GLU A 24 0.76 -0.37 3.47
N ALA A 25 2.09 -0.47 3.58
CA ALA A 25 2.76 -1.73 3.87
C ALA A 25 2.46 -2.25 5.27
N ARG A 26 2.32 -1.34 6.25
CA ARG A 26 1.92 -1.68 7.61
C ARG A 26 0.49 -2.21 7.65
N ASN A 27 -0.43 -1.54 6.95
CA ASN A 27 -1.80 -2.00 6.80
C ASN A 27 -1.85 -3.39 6.17
N ALA A 28 -1.07 -3.61 5.10
CA ALA A 28 -0.97 -4.92 4.46
C ALA A 28 -0.58 -5.97 5.49
N ALA A 29 0.52 -5.78 6.22
CA ALA A 29 1.04 -6.72 7.24
C ALA A 29 -0.05 -7.13 8.25
N ILE A 30 -0.81 -6.16 8.76
CA ILE A 30 -1.90 -6.37 9.72
C ILE A 30 -3.06 -7.12 9.07
N ALA A 31 -3.61 -6.61 7.97
CA ALA A 31 -4.81 -7.13 7.32
C ALA A 31 -4.64 -8.58 6.85
N ASN A 32 -3.39 -8.97 6.57
CA ASN A 32 -3.05 -10.28 6.04
C ASN A 32 -2.31 -11.20 7.01
N SER A 33 -1.93 -10.71 8.19
CA SER A 33 -1.23 -11.48 9.22
C SER A 33 0.04 -12.18 8.70
N TYR A 34 0.91 -11.38 8.10
CA TYR A 34 2.22 -11.75 7.54
C TYR A 34 3.19 -10.57 7.67
N PHE A 35 4.49 -10.80 7.47
CA PHE A 35 5.49 -9.72 7.47
C PHE A 35 5.55 -9.02 6.11
N VAL A 36 5.87 -7.72 6.13
CA VAL A 36 6.10 -6.92 4.92
C VAL A 36 7.45 -6.21 5.01
N GLY A 37 8.28 -6.38 3.98
CA GLY A 37 9.55 -5.67 3.83
C GLY A 37 9.45 -4.55 2.80
N SER A 38 9.35 -3.31 3.27
CA SER A 38 9.24 -2.12 2.42
C SER A 38 10.63 -1.57 2.11
N ILE A 39 10.97 -1.50 0.84
CA ILE A 39 12.30 -1.07 0.38
C ILE A 39 12.11 0.06 -0.62
N ASN A 40 12.63 1.25 -0.32
CA ASN A 40 12.68 2.33 -1.30
C ASN A 40 14.13 2.65 -1.65
N ARG A 41 14.33 3.13 -2.87
CA ARG A 41 15.58 3.72 -3.33
C ARG A 41 15.94 4.97 -2.49
N VAL A 42 17.22 5.34 -2.51
CA VAL A 42 17.74 6.58 -1.90
C VAL A 42 18.45 7.43 -2.94
N GLY A 43 18.48 8.75 -2.72
CA GLY A 43 19.26 9.69 -3.53
C GLY A 43 18.46 10.34 -4.66
N THR A 44 19.16 11.06 -5.53
CA THR A 44 18.57 11.76 -6.67
C THR A 44 19.35 11.36 -7.92
N GLU A 45 18.64 10.95 -8.96
CA GLU A 45 19.22 10.51 -10.22
C GLU A 45 19.01 11.58 -11.30
N THR A 46 20.04 11.84 -12.08
CA THR A 46 20.00 12.75 -13.23
C THR A 46 20.20 11.99 -14.53
N PHE A 47 19.46 12.39 -15.55
CA PHE A 47 19.44 11.75 -16.87
C PHE A 47 20.00 12.68 -17.95
N PRO A 48 20.58 12.14 -19.03
CA PRO A 48 21.25 12.95 -20.06
C PRO A 48 20.30 13.79 -20.90
N ASN A 49 19.04 13.36 -21.06
CA ASN A 49 18.04 14.05 -21.86
C ASN A 49 16.91 14.58 -20.96
N PRO A 50 16.42 15.81 -21.19
CA PRO A 50 15.34 16.37 -20.40
C PRO A 50 14.00 15.67 -20.67
N PHE A 51 13.14 15.67 -19.65
CA PHE A 51 11.79 15.11 -19.70
C PHE A 51 10.81 15.95 -18.87
N THR A 52 9.52 15.68 -18.98
CA THR A 52 8.45 16.37 -18.23
C THR A 52 7.75 15.39 -17.28
N SER A 53 7.15 15.92 -16.20
CA SER A 53 6.44 15.13 -15.17
C SER A 53 4.92 15.20 -15.27
N GLY A 54 4.37 15.82 -16.32
CA GLY A 54 2.92 15.98 -16.50
C GLY A 54 2.26 16.94 -15.51
N ASP A 55 3.03 17.72 -14.76
CA ASP A 55 2.59 18.68 -13.74
C ASP A 55 2.55 20.14 -14.22
N GLY A 56 2.77 20.35 -15.53
CA GLY A 56 2.79 21.68 -16.15
C GLY A 56 4.06 22.50 -15.87
N LYS A 57 5.05 21.95 -15.15
CA LYS A 57 6.36 22.59 -14.94
C LYS A 57 7.27 22.43 -16.18
N PRO A 58 8.34 23.25 -16.30
CA PRO A 58 9.33 23.09 -17.36
C PRO A 58 9.98 21.71 -17.35
N GLN A 59 10.52 21.30 -18.50
CA GLN A 59 11.33 20.10 -18.59
C GLN A 59 12.54 20.19 -17.65
N HIS A 60 12.94 19.04 -17.11
CA HIS A 60 14.05 18.90 -16.17
C HIS A 60 14.81 17.60 -16.45
N ILE A 61 15.90 17.37 -15.73
CA ILE A 61 16.79 16.21 -15.95
C ILE A 61 16.86 15.29 -14.73
N ASP A 62 16.26 15.65 -13.60
CA ASP A 62 16.28 14.86 -12.38
C ASP A 62 14.93 14.19 -12.10
N PHE A 63 14.95 12.97 -11.57
CA PHE A 63 13.69 12.25 -11.28
C PHE A 63 12.98 12.73 -10.01
N GLY A 64 13.60 13.63 -9.25
CA GLY A 64 13.26 13.90 -7.86
C GLY A 64 14.04 13.02 -6.87
N HIS A 65 13.82 13.31 -5.59
CA HIS A 65 14.55 12.68 -4.49
C HIS A 65 13.84 11.43 -3.97
N PHE A 66 14.49 10.28 -4.09
CA PHE A 66 14.07 9.03 -3.45
C PHE A 66 14.40 9.06 -1.96
N TYR A 67 13.39 8.84 -1.13
CA TYR A 67 13.44 9.12 0.31
C TYR A 67 13.77 7.91 1.18
N GLY A 68 14.21 6.78 0.60
CA GLY A 68 14.58 5.58 1.35
C GLY A 68 13.52 5.17 2.38
N SER A 69 13.85 5.29 3.67
CA SER A 69 12.92 4.96 4.76
C SER A 69 12.45 3.50 4.75
N SER A 70 13.30 2.61 4.24
CA SER A 70 13.05 1.17 4.22
C SER A 70 12.87 0.64 5.64
N HIS A 71 11.88 -0.23 5.84
CA HIS A 71 11.51 -0.78 7.15
C HIS A 71 10.81 -2.13 7.00
N PHE A 72 10.69 -2.87 8.11
CA PHE A 72 9.82 -4.05 8.20
C PHE A 72 8.57 -3.74 9.02
N SER A 73 7.44 -4.26 8.56
CA SER A 73 6.16 -4.27 9.28
C SER A 73 5.77 -5.71 9.64
N ALA A 74 5.37 -5.92 10.88
CA ALA A 74 5.00 -7.23 11.42
C ALA A 74 3.48 -7.42 11.46
N PRO A 75 3.00 -8.68 11.50
CA PRO A 75 1.57 -8.98 11.58
C PRO A 75 0.91 -8.41 12.83
N ASP A 76 1.63 -8.23 13.94
CA ASP A 76 1.10 -7.71 15.21
C ASP A 76 1.03 -6.16 15.27
N ALA A 77 1.16 -5.50 14.12
CA ALA A 77 1.23 -4.05 13.93
C ALA A 77 2.53 -3.38 14.43
N SER A 78 3.52 -4.13 14.94
CA SER A 78 4.84 -3.57 15.23
C SER A 78 5.63 -3.31 13.93
N CYS A 79 6.58 -2.38 13.99
CA CYS A 79 7.46 -2.02 12.88
C CYS A 79 8.87 -1.72 13.38
N THR A 80 9.87 -1.97 12.54
CA THR A 80 11.21 -1.43 12.78
C THR A 80 11.21 0.09 12.57
N PRO A 81 12.17 0.82 13.17
CA PRO A 81 12.49 2.16 12.71
C PRO A 81 12.87 2.14 11.22
N SER A 82 12.55 3.22 10.51
CA SER A 82 12.94 3.39 9.11
C SER A 82 14.44 3.66 8.96
N LEU A 83 15.03 3.13 7.88
CA LEU A 83 16.38 3.50 7.47
C LEU A 83 16.47 4.97 7.02
N SER A 84 17.70 5.41 6.77
CA SER A 84 17.99 6.78 6.32
C SER A 84 17.22 7.15 5.05
N ARG A 85 16.85 8.43 4.96
CA ARG A 85 16.28 8.99 3.73
C ARG A 85 17.30 9.27 2.63
N HIS A 86 18.59 9.34 2.99
CA HIS A 86 19.61 9.94 2.12
C HIS A 86 20.86 9.09 1.94
N ARG A 87 20.94 7.93 2.61
CA ARG A 87 22.13 7.10 2.62
C ARG A 87 21.76 5.66 2.32
N ASP A 88 22.64 5.00 1.59
CA ASP A 88 22.63 3.55 1.48
C ASP A 88 22.61 2.94 2.88
N GLY A 89 21.90 1.82 3.00
CA GLY A 89 21.70 1.18 4.29
C GLY A 89 21.33 -0.29 4.15
N LEU A 90 21.66 -1.04 5.19
CA LEU A 90 21.32 -2.45 5.33
C LEU A 90 20.45 -2.60 6.57
N LEU A 91 19.23 -3.13 6.40
CA LEU A 91 18.32 -3.47 7.50
C LEU A 91 18.32 -4.98 7.69
N ILE A 92 18.75 -5.43 8.85
CA ILE A 92 18.71 -6.84 9.27
C ILE A 92 17.69 -6.93 10.41
N SER A 93 16.78 -7.89 10.33
CA SER A 93 15.77 -8.13 11.37
C SER A 93 15.53 -9.61 11.52
N ASP A 94 15.48 -10.09 12.77
CA ASP A 94 15.02 -11.43 13.08
C ASP A 94 13.49 -11.46 13.08
N MET A 95 12.91 -12.54 12.54
CA MET A 95 11.46 -12.70 12.42
C MET A 95 11.07 -14.13 12.79
N ASP A 96 10.18 -14.28 13.78
CA ASP A 96 9.53 -15.56 14.06
C ASP A 96 8.30 -15.71 13.15
N LEU A 97 8.38 -16.60 12.16
CA LEU A 97 7.28 -16.85 11.22
C LEU A 97 6.05 -17.48 11.89
N ASN A 98 6.21 -18.09 13.07
CA ASN A 98 5.07 -18.60 13.82
C ASN A 98 4.11 -17.49 14.26
N LEU A 99 4.59 -16.24 14.37
CA LEU A 99 3.77 -15.07 14.66
C LEU A 99 2.63 -14.91 13.64
N CYS A 100 2.88 -15.23 12.36
CA CYS A 100 1.86 -15.18 11.32
C CYS A 100 0.65 -16.08 11.67
N ARG A 101 0.90 -17.29 12.16
CA ARG A 101 -0.18 -18.21 12.57
C ARG A 101 -0.88 -17.72 13.83
N GLN A 102 -0.12 -17.32 14.84
CA GLN A 102 -0.67 -16.83 16.11
C GLN A 102 -1.66 -15.67 15.89
N LEU A 103 -1.33 -14.73 15.01
CA LEU A 103 -2.21 -13.59 14.72
C LEU A 103 -3.41 -13.96 13.84
N LYS A 104 -3.25 -14.90 12.89
CA LYS A 104 -4.38 -15.46 12.13
C LYS A 104 -5.42 -16.07 13.07
N ASP A 105 -4.97 -16.86 14.04
CA ASP A 105 -5.83 -17.56 14.99
C ASP A 105 -6.48 -16.58 15.97
N LYS A 106 -5.73 -15.59 16.45
CA LYS A 106 -6.21 -14.61 17.44
C LYS A 106 -7.23 -13.62 16.87
N TRP A 107 -6.99 -13.07 15.69
CA TRP A 107 -7.86 -12.04 15.10
C TRP A 107 -8.92 -12.60 14.15
N GLY A 108 -8.66 -13.76 13.54
CA GLY A 108 -9.63 -14.41 12.68
C GLY A 108 -9.93 -13.66 11.38
N PHE A 109 -9.11 -12.69 10.94
CA PHE A 109 -9.37 -11.94 9.69
C PHE A 109 -9.51 -12.85 8.47
N ARG A 110 -8.79 -13.98 8.43
CA ARG A 110 -8.91 -14.99 7.37
C ARG A 110 -10.22 -15.78 7.45
N MET A 111 -10.76 -15.95 8.65
CA MET A 111 -12.03 -16.64 8.90
C MET A 111 -13.23 -15.74 8.57
N THR A 112 -13.12 -14.45 8.88
CA THR A 112 -14.20 -13.45 8.70
C THR A 112 -14.13 -12.68 7.40
N SER A 113 -13.23 -13.06 6.49
CA SER A 113 -12.95 -12.34 5.25
C SER A 113 -14.05 -12.40 4.19
N ARG A 114 -14.97 -13.38 4.28
CA ARG A 114 -16.11 -13.56 3.35
C ARG A 114 -15.69 -13.52 1.86
N TYR A 115 -14.55 -14.12 1.52
CA TYR A 115 -13.97 -13.99 0.18
C TYR A 115 -14.93 -14.31 -0.98
N ASN A 116 -15.82 -15.30 -0.82
CA ASN A 116 -16.81 -15.63 -1.85
C ASN A 116 -17.76 -14.47 -2.14
N LEU A 117 -18.23 -13.76 -1.12
CA LEU A 117 -19.10 -12.59 -1.29
C LEU A 117 -18.38 -11.49 -2.08
N TYR A 118 -17.14 -11.16 -1.70
CA TYR A 118 -16.39 -10.12 -2.40
C TYR A 118 -16.01 -10.52 -3.83
N ALA A 119 -15.76 -11.81 -4.08
CA ALA A 119 -15.54 -12.32 -5.42
C ALA A 119 -16.77 -12.10 -6.31
N ASP A 120 -17.97 -12.43 -5.81
CA ASP A 120 -19.22 -12.21 -6.53
C ASP A 120 -19.49 -10.72 -6.78
N LEU A 121 -19.28 -9.88 -5.76
CA LEU A 121 -19.47 -8.43 -5.87
C LEU A 121 -18.52 -7.80 -6.90
N LEU A 122 -17.23 -8.16 -6.88
CA LEU A 122 -16.26 -7.66 -7.85
C LEU A 122 -16.56 -8.17 -9.27
N ALA A 123 -16.99 -9.42 -9.42
CA ALA A 123 -17.41 -9.97 -10.70
C ALA A 123 -18.64 -9.25 -11.27
N GLN A 124 -19.59 -8.85 -10.41
CA GLN A 124 -20.75 -8.05 -10.81
C GLN A 124 -20.35 -6.61 -11.19
N TYR A 125 -19.48 -5.98 -10.41
CA TYR A 125 -19.00 -4.61 -10.63
C TYR A 125 -18.34 -4.41 -12.00
N LEU A 126 -17.67 -5.44 -12.52
CA LEU A 126 -16.98 -5.38 -13.81
C LEU A 126 -17.90 -5.51 -15.03
N LYS A 127 -19.19 -5.78 -14.85
CA LYS A 127 -20.11 -5.92 -15.98
C LYS A 127 -20.44 -4.57 -16.61
N PRO A 128 -20.57 -4.48 -17.95
CA PRO A 128 -20.91 -3.21 -18.62
C PRO A 128 -22.25 -2.61 -18.19
N ASP A 129 -23.18 -3.44 -17.72
CA ASP A 129 -24.52 -3.09 -17.25
C ASP A 129 -24.63 -3.02 -15.72
N PHE A 130 -23.50 -2.89 -15.01
CA PHE A 130 -23.51 -2.76 -13.56
C PHE A 130 -24.19 -1.47 -13.11
N GLU A 131 -25.23 -1.61 -12.29
CA GLU A 131 -25.88 -0.51 -11.59
C GLU A 131 -25.37 -0.45 -10.13
N PRO A 132 -24.74 0.65 -9.69
CA PRO A 132 -24.26 0.78 -8.32
C PRO A 132 -25.40 0.73 -7.30
N GLN A 133 -25.12 0.16 -6.12
CA GLN A 133 -26.09 0.10 -5.01
C GLN A 133 -26.25 1.48 -4.34
N VAL A 134 -26.94 2.41 -5.01
CA VAL A 134 -27.27 3.74 -4.50
C VAL A 134 -28.64 3.71 -3.84
N ILE A 135 -28.71 4.12 -2.58
CA ILE A 135 -29.97 4.34 -1.85
C ILE A 135 -30.19 5.85 -1.78
N SER A 136 -31.25 6.35 -2.42
CA SER A 136 -31.66 7.76 -2.37
C SER A 136 -32.93 7.93 -1.53
N ASP A 137 -33.07 9.10 -0.91
CA ASP A 137 -34.31 9.46 -0.22
C ASP A 137 -35.43 9.63 -1.27
N PRO A 138 -36.52 8.83 -1.18
CA PRO A 138 -37.64 8.92 -2.13
C PRO A 138 -38.35 10.27 -2.14
N LEU A 139 -38.12 11.14 -1.14
CA LEU A 139 -38.69 12.48 -1.06
C LEU A 139 -37.89 13.54 -1.82
N LEU A 140 -36.62 13.31 -2.16
CA LEU A 140 -35.77 14.29 -2.87
C LEU A 140 -36.22 14.57 -4.32
N HIS A 141 -37.03 13.67 -4.91
CA HIS A 141 -37.53 13.81 -6.29
C HIS A 141 -39.01 14.21 -6.38
N LYS A 142 -39.71 14.38 -5.25
CA LYS A 142 -41.04 15.03 -5.26
C LYS A 142 -40.84 16.52 -5.51
N LYS A 143 -40.72 16.91 -6.79
CA LYS A 143 -40.95 18.30 -7.19
C LYS A 143 -42.32 18.71 -6.67
N SER A 144 -42.34 19.84 -5.96
CA SER A 144 -43.53 20.56 -5.53
C SER A 144 -44.54 20.61 -6.68
N SER A 145 -45.70 20.00 -6.46
CA SER A 145 -46.88 20.16 -7.31
C SER A 145 -47.34 21.62 -7.34
#